data_AF-A0A397VA34-F1
#
_entry.id   AF-A0A397VA34-F1
#
_cell.length_a   1.000
_cell.length_b   1.000
_cell.length_c   1.000
_cell.angle_alpha   90.00
_cell.angle_beta   90.00
_cell.angle_gamma   90.00
#
_symmetry.space_group_name_H-M   'P 1'
#
loop_
_entity.id
_entity.type
_entity.pdbx_description
1 polymer ?
#
loop_
_entity_poly.entity_id
_entity_poly.type
_entity_poly.pdbx_seq_one_letter_code
_entity_poly.pdbx_strand_id
1 'polypeptide(L)'
;MLPDWKARKDVKEALRRHLFKENQIGALVPNNKKKRLTIKERAQYCAKTKDVWDIWLHALDLAVPKNNTDEAIVAASFRVSQFRRELAEAGVGSEQIYIYAKLPEVTRASNEIQKRQLEQRLPNPPKTPKHFSLEEGLRRIQNINTTKIPTMQDLADVIMMLSMRPAEVATLCIIHYEPGESNPPEWYKPGYSWYCIRYIKNKGEAKNNPEPRQFLSMEKNPERAKELLTWIQDAIATGKLRNPVYSINGKRSTGVFSKFLKSYGITAKRLRKIGGKHASRVHGGQNPTSQHLEFLSRVAMRHKMDHHNSGMYYAEGDTSDSDLDADPEPEPEALAPTPKAINENTSEIEDIYDLYGSI
;
A
#
# COMPACT_ATOMS: atom_id res chain seq x y z
N MET A 1 15.72 -32.01 -23.32
CA MET A 1 14.41 -32.16 -22.65
C MET A 1 13.51 -31.03 -23.14
N LEU A 2 12.27 -31.31 -23.58
CA LEU A 2 11.32 -30.25 -23.98
C LEU A 2 11.03 -29.34 -22.77
N PRO A 3 11.28 -28.03 -22.79
CA PRO A 3 11.12 -27.17 -21.61
C PRO A 3 9.64 -26.83 -21.35
N ASP A 4 8.85 -26.66 -22.42
CA ASP A 4 7.49 -26.14 -22.38
C ASP A 4 6.42 -27.24 -22.13
N TRP A 5 5.47 -26.97 -21.24
CA TRP A 5 4.37 -27.86 -20.92
C TRP A 5 3.35 -27.97 -22.07
N LYS A 6 3.22 -26.92 -22.88
CA LYS A 6 2.33 -26.90 -24.05
C LYS A 6 2.96 -27.72 -25.18
N ALA A 7 4.25 -27.51 -25.47
CA ALA A 7 5.03 -28.39 -26.33
C ALA A 7 5.01 -29.86 -25.87
N ARG A 8 5.12 -30.15 -24.57
CA ARG A 8 4.99 -31.52 -24.05
C ARG A 8 3.58 -32.08 -24.21
N LYS A 9 2.54 -31.24 -24.08
CA LYS A 9 1.15 -31.64 -24.29
C LYS A 9 0.92 -31.96 -25.77
N ASP A 10 1.38 -31.09 -26.66
CA ASP A 10 1.24 -31.24 -28.11
C ASP A 10 2.04 -32.45 -28.62
N VAL A 11 3.24 -32.68 -28.08
CA VAL A 11 4.03 -33.88 -28.37
C VAL A 11 3.36 -35.15 -27.82
N LYS A 12 2.74 -35.12 -26.63
CA LYS A 12 1.95 -36.25 -26.12
C LYS A 12 0.71 -36.53 -26.96
N GLU A 13 0.02 -35.48 -27.40
CA GLU A 13 -1.14 -35.57 -28.31
C GLU A 13 -0.72 -36.19 -29.65
N ALA A 14 0.41 -35.75 -30.21
CA ALA A 14 0.98 -36.31 -31.43
C ALA A 14 1.36 -37.78 -31.25
N LEU A 15 2.01 -38.16 -30.15
CA LEU A 15 2.37 -39.56 -29.86
C LEU A 15 1.13 -40.45 -29.71
N ARG A 16 0.03 -39.96 -29.12
CA ARG A 16 -1.24 -40.69 -29.05
C ARG A 16 -1.86 -40.92 -30.41
N ARG A 17 -1.81 -39.92 -31.30
CA ARG A 17 -2.29 -40.04 -32.68
C ARG A 17 -1.52 -41.08 -33.49
N HIS A 18 -0.26 -41.34 -33.12
CA HIS A 18 0.57 -42.40 -33.68
C HIS A 18 0.50 -43.73 -32.90
N LEU A 19 -0.57 -43.94 -32.11
CA LEU A 19 -0.88 -45.21 -31.43
C LEU A 19 0.18 -45.69 -30.41
N PHE A 20 1.01 -44.78 -29.89
CA PHE A 20 1.91 -45.12 -28.78
C PHE A 20 1.11 -45.47 -27.53
N LYS A 21 1.54 -46.52 -26.82
CA LYS A 21 0.93 -46.91 -25.54
C LYS A 21 1.32 -45.90 -24.44
N GLU A 22 0.44 -45.67 -23.47
CA GLU A 22 0.66 -44.66 -22.41
C GLU A 22 1.95 -44.87 -21.59
N ASN A 23 2.39 -46.11 -21.41
CA ASN A 23 3.67 -46.43 -20.78
C ASN A 23 4.89 -45.98 -21.63
N GLN A 24 4.80 -46.07 -22.96
CA GLN A 24 5.84 -45.61 -23.88
C GLN A 24 5.87 -44.07 -23.94
N ILE A 25 4.69 -43.44 -23.97
CA ILE A 25 4.55 -41.98 -23.91
C ILE A 25 5.12 -41.44 -22.59
N GLY A 26 4.86 -42.12 -21.47
CA GLY A 26 5.38 -41.76 -20.16
C GLY A 26 6.90 -41.90 -20.03
N ALA A 27 7.52 -42.86 -20.73
CA ALA A 27 8.98 -43.01 -20.78
C ALA A 27 9.65 -41.93 -21.65
N LEU A 28 9.05 -41.60 -22.80
CA LEU A 28 9.57 -40.61 -23.75
C LEU A 28 9.32 -39.16 -23.29
N VAL A 29 8.18 -38.92 -22.63
CA VAL A 29 7.80 -37.61 -22.11
C VAL A 29 7.29 -37.77 -20.66
N PRO A 30 8.23 -37.85 -19.69
CA PRO A 30 7.92 -38.06 -18.29
C PRO A 30 6.78 -37.17 -17.78
N ASN A 31 5.78 -37.80 -17.17
CA ASN A 31 4.74 -37.11 -16.43
C ASN A 31 5.34 -36.62 -15.11
N ASN A 32 6.06 -35.51 -15.17
CA ASN A 32 6.31 -34.71 -13.97
C ASN A 32 4.96 -34.10 -13.59
N LYS A 33 4.10 -34.88 -12.91
CA LYS A 33 2.90 -34.38 -12.25
C LYS A 33 3.31 -33.09 -11.55
N LYS A 34 2.66 -31.97 -11.90
CA LYS A 34 2.91 -30.63 -11.36
C LYS A 34 3.28 -30.72 -9.87
N LYS A 35 4.57 -30.71 -9.54
CA LYS A 35 4.96 -30.04 -8.30
C LYS A 35 4.49 -28.63 -8.55
N ARG A 36 3.40 -28.20 -7.89
CA ARG A 36 2.89 -26.84 -8.00
C ARG A 36 4.01 -25.95 -7.44
N LEU A 37 4.93 -25.56 -8.30
CA LEU A 37 6.04 -24.70 -7.92
C LEU A 37 5.42 -23.41 -7.43
N THR A 38 5.78 -23.04 -6.21
CA THR A 38 5.53 -21.73 -5.66
C THR A 38 6.20 -20.68 -6.56
N ILE A 39 5.75 -19.42 -6.46
CA ILE A 39 6.33 -18.32 -7.24
C ILE A 39 7.84 -18.22 -7.00
N LYS A 40 8.28 -18.44 -5.76
CA LYS A 40 9.70 -18.48 -5.39
C LYS A 40 10.46 -19.63 -6.07
N GLU A 41 9.91 -20.84 -6.05
CA GLU A 41 10.55 -21.99 -6.72
C GLU A 41 10.65 -21.78 -8.23
N ARG A 42 9.65 -21.15 -8.87
CA ARG A 42 9.71 -20.77 -10.29
C ARG A 42 10.84 -19.78 -10.55
N ALA A 43 10.97 -18.75 -9.71
CA ALA A 43 12.02 -17.75 -9.88
C ALA A 43 13.42 -18.34 -9.71
N GLN A 44 13.60 -19.19 -8.69
CA GLN A 44 14.85 -19.94 -8.49
C GLN A 44 15.16 -20.90 -9.63
N TYR A 45 14.14 -21.50 -10.25
CA TYR A 45 14.30 -22.32 -11.44
C TYR A 45 14.81 -21.49 -12.63
N CYS A 46 14.15 -20.37 -12.95
CA CYS A 46 14.59 -19.46 -14.02
C CYS A 46 16.02 -18.95 -13.82
N ALA A 47 16.39 -18.59 -12.58
CA ALA A 47 17.74 -18.15 -12.27
C ALA A 47 18.80 -19.24 -12.49
N LYS A 48 18.44 -20.52 -12.27
CA LYS A 48 19.32 -21.67 -12.49
C LYS A 48 19.44 -22.03 -13.97
N THR A 49 18.33 -22.04 -14.71
CA THR A 49 18.34 -22.38 -16.14
C THR A 49 18.93 -21.28 -17.00
N LYS A 50 18.80 -20.02 -16.55
CA LYS A 50 19.19 -18.80 -17.29
C LYS A 50 18.52 -18.69 -18.67
N ASP A 51 17.43 -19.43 -18.89
CA ASP A 51 16.64 -19.35 -20.10
C ASP A 51 15.58 -18.24 -19.96
N VAL A 52 15.67 -17.24 -20.83
CA VAL A 52 14.74 -16.11 -20.85
C VAL A 52 13.32 -16.53 -21.24
N TRP A 53 13.16 -17.63 -21.99
CA TRP A 53 11.85 -18.17 -22.34
C TRP A 53 11.15 -18.81 -21.14
N ASP A 54 11.89 -19.42 -20.22
CA ASP A 54 11.33 -19.93 -18.96
C ASP A 54 10.72 -18.79 -18.13
N ILE A 55 11.38 -17.61 -18.12
CA ILE A 55 10.88 -16.41 -17.43
C ILE A 55 9.53 -15.98 -18.04
N TRP A 56 9.47 -15.86 -19.35
CA TRP A 56 8.26 -15.44 -20.06
C TRP A 56 7.10 -16.42 -19.89
N LEU A 57 7.36 -17.72 -20.05
CA LEU A 57 6.34 -18.76 -19.88
C LEU A 57 5.77 -18.78 -18.45
N HIS A 58 6.63 -18.63 -17.44
CA HIS A 58 6.17 -18.57 -16.05
C HIS A 58 5.41 -17.28 -15.73
N ALA A 59 5.81 -16.14 -16.31
CA ALA A 59 5.08 -14.89 -16.16
C ALA A 59 3.68 -14.99 -16.79
N LEU A 60 3.57 -15.55 -18.00
CA LEU A 60 2.27 -15.78 -18.66
C LEU A 60 1.36 -16.72 -17.87
N ASP A 61 1.88 -17.85 -17.39
CA ASP A 61 1.07 -18.79 -16.59
C ASP A 61 0.55 -18.15 -15.28
N LEU A 62 1.33 -17.24 -14.68
CA LEU A 62 0.90 -16.48 -13.50
C LEU A 62 -0.10 -15.37 -13.84
N ALA A 63 -0.02 -14.82 -15.04
CA ALA A 63 -0.90 -13.78 -15.55
C ALA A 63 -2.30 -14.29 -15.91
N VAL A 64 -2.49 -15.60 -16.10
CA VAL A 64 -3.82 -16.15 -16.37
C VAL A 64 -4.70 -16.00 -15.11
N PRO A 65 -5.80 -15.21 -15.17
CA PRO A 65 -6.73 -15.12 -14.07
C PRO A 65 -7.51 -16.43 -13.95
N LYS A 66 -7.98 -16.75 -12.73
CA LYS A 66 -8.73 -18.00 -12.49
C LYS A 66 -10.13 -17.98 -13.12
N ASN A 67 -10.68 -16.79 -13.30
CA ASN A 67 -11.98 -16.50 -13.89
C ASN A 67 -11.97 -15.03 -14.36
N ASN A 68 -13.06 -14.56 -14.96
CA ASN A 68 -13.16 -13.20 -15.51
C ASN A 68 -13.58 -12.14 -14.49
N THR A 69 -13.38 -12.39 -13.19
CA THR A 69 -13.71 -11.39 -12.15
C THR A 69 -12.62 -10.35 -11.99
N ASP A 70 -13.01 -9.14 -11.60
CA ASP A 70 -12.08 -8.04 -11.28
C ASP A 70 -11.03 -8.48 -10.24
N GLU A 71 -11.45 -9.21 -9.20
CA GLU A 71 -10.55 -9.73 -8.16
C GLU A 71 -9.51 -10.70 -8.72
N ALA A 72 -9.90 -11.55 -9.68
CA ALA A 72 -8.99 -12.52 -10.28
C ALA A 72 -7.97 -11.86 -11.21
N ILE A 73 -8.35 -10.79 -11.92
CA ILE A 73 -7.45 -9.99 -12.75
C ILE A 73 -6.42 -9.28 -11.87
N VAL A 74 -6.87 -8.62 -10.80
CA VAL A 74 -5.97 -7.97 -9.83
C VAL A 74 -5.02 -8.98 -9.18
N ALA A 75 -5.53 -10.17 -8.82
CA ALA A 75 -4.72 -11.24 -8.26
C ALA A 75 -3.71 -11.83 -9.26
N ALA A 76 -4.02 -11.87 -10.55
CA ALA A 76 -3.08 -12.25 -11.61
C ALA A 76 -1.92 -11.25 -11.72
N SER A 77 -2.24 -9.96 -11.83
CA SER A 77 -1.23 -8.88 -11.84
C SER A 77 -0.32 -8.95 -10.62
N PHE A 78 -0.89 -9.13 -9.42
CA PHE A 78 -0.11 -9.28 -8.18
C PHE A 78 0.86 -10.47 -8.23
N ARG A 79 0.44 -11.63 -8.76
CA ARG A 79 1.30 -12.81 -8.88
C ARG A 79 2.49 -12.56 -9.81
N VAL A 80 2.27 -11.87 -10.93
CA VAL A 80 3.33 -11.47 -11.88
C VAL A 80 4.31 -10.49 -11.22
N SER A 81 3.82 -9.47 -10.51
CA SER A 81 4.69 -8.54 -9.76
C SER A 81 5.49 -9.25 -8.67
N GLN A 82 4.87 -10.20 -7.96
CA GLN A 82 5.58 -11.02 -6.97
C GLN A 82 6.68 -11.85 -7.63
N PHE A 83 6.42 -12.45 -8.78
CA PHE A 83 7.40 -13.23 -9.53
C PHE A 83 8.60 -12.39 -9.97
N ARG A 84 8.38 -11.17 -10.48
CA ARG A 84 9.46 -10.22 -10.82
C ARG A 84 10.37 -9.93 -9.63
N ARG A 85 9.81 -9.74 -8.43
CA ARG A 85 10.60 -9.53 -7.22
C ARG A 85 11.44 -10.76 -6.85
N GLU A 86 10.84 -11.95 -6.88
CA GLU A 86 11.55 -13.18 -6.56
C GLU A 86 12.65 -13.49 -7.59
N LEU A 87 12.47 -13.11 -8.87
CA LEU A 87 13.51 -13.19 -9.90
C LEU A 87 14.71 -12.29 -9.58
N ALA A 88 14.45 -11.04 -9.17
CA ALA A 88 15.49 -10.11 -8.77
C ALA A 88 16.24 -10.62 -7.52
N GLU A 89 15.52 -11.14 -6.52
CA GLU A 89 16.10 -11.77 -5.33
C GLU A 89 16.92 -13.03 -5.68
N ALA A 90 16.56 -13.73 -6.76
CA ALA A 90 17.31 -14.88 -7.27
C ALA A 90 18.51 -14.50 -8.17
N GLY A 91 18.76 -13.20 -8.38
CA GLY A 91 19.91 -12.70 -9.13
C GLY A 91 19.71 -12.58 -10.65
N VAL A 92 18.47 -12.62 -11.14
CA VAL A 92 18.17 -12.37 -12.56
C VAL A 92 18.32 -10.87 -12.86
N GLY A 93 18.95 -10.53 -13.99
CA GLY A 93 19.20 -9.15 -14.38
C GLY A 93 17.91 -8.34 -14.59
N SER A 94 17.91 -7.07 -14.20
CA SER A 94 16.75 -6.17 -14.29
C SER A 94 16.22 -6.03 -15.72
N GLU A 95 17.10 -5.98 -16.72
CA GLU A 95 16.73 -5.91 -18.14
C GLU A 95 15.95 -7.16 -18.59
N GLN A 96 16.40 -8.35 -18.19
CA GLN A 96 15.69 -9.60 -18.52
C GLN A 96 14.32 -9.65 -17.83
N ILE A 97 14.23 -9.21 -16.57
CA ILE A 97 12.96 -9.12 -15.85
C ILE A 97 12.02 -8.13 -16.54
N TYR A 98 12.55 -7.00 -17.01
CA TYR A 98 11.79 -5.99 -17.71
C TYR A 98 11.23 -6.51 -19.04
N ILE A 99 12.04 -7.17 -19.86
CA ILE A 99 11.64 -7.65 -21.18
C ILE A 99 10.68 -8.85 -21.08
N TYR A 100 11.01 -9.84 -20.24
CA TYR A 100 10.34 -11.14 -20.29
C TYR A 100 9.28 -11.35 -19.20
N ALA A 101 9.32 -10.60 -18.09
CA ALA A 101 8.35 -10.76 -17.00
C ALA A 101 7.41 -9.57 -16.83
N LYS A 102 7.62 -8.45 -17.53
CA LYS A 102 6.68 -7.32 -17.54
C LYS A 102 5.59 -7.59 -18.58
N LEU A 103 4.34 -7.67 -18.13
CA LEU A 103 3.17 -7.88 -18.97
C LEU A 103 2.27 -6.63 -18.86
N PRO A 104 2.46 -5.62 -19.73
CA PRO A 104 1.81 -4.31 -19.61
C PRO A 104 0.29 -4.38 -19.62
N GLU A 105 -0.30 -5.28 -20.41
CA GLU A 105 -1.75 -5.44 -20.55
C GLU A 105 -2.39 -5.88 -19.23
N VAL A 106 -1.75 -6.82 -18.54
CA VAL A 106 -2.21 -7.36 -17.24
C VAL A 106 -2.15 -6.28 -16.17
N THR A 107 -1.06 -5.50 -16.16
CA THR A 107 -0.91 -4.37 -15.24
C THR A 107 -1.92 -3.27 -15.53
N ARG A 108 -2.13 -2.92 -16.80
CA ARG A 108 -3.10 -1.89 -17.22
C ARG A 108 -4.52 -2.25 -16.81
N ALA A 109 -4.98 -3.46 -17.13
CA ALA A 109 -6.31 -3.93 -16.75
C ALA A 109 -6.50 -3.92 -15.23
N SER A 110 -5.51 -4.39 -14.48
CA SER A 110 -5.52 -4.35 -13.01
C SER A 110 -5.57 -2.93 -12.45
N ASN A 111 -4.86 -1.99 -13.07
CA ASN A 111 -4.86 -0.58 -12.67
C ASN A 111 -6.21 0.09 -12.96
N GLU A 112 -6.80 -0.16 -14.12
CA GLU A 112 -8.13 0.34 -14.49
C GLU A 112 -9.21 -0.15 -13.53
N ILE A 113 -9.19 -1.43 -13.16
CA ILE A 113 -10.09 -2.01 -12.16
C ILE A 113 -9.92 -1.31 -10.81
N GLN A 114 -8.68 -1.15 -10.34
CA GLN A 114 -8.41 -0.49 -9.07
C GLN A 114 -8.83 0.98 -9.08
N LYS A 115 -8.65 1.69 -10.20
CA LYS A 115 -9.10 3.08 -10.40
C LYS A 115 -10.62 3.17 -10.35
N ARG A 116 -11.33 2.33 -11.11
CA ARG A 116 -12.80 2.26 -11.12
C ARG A 116 -13.36 1.95 -9.73
N GLN A 117 -12.77 0.99 -9.02
CA GLN A 117 -13.17 0.65 -7.64
C GLN A 117 -12.92 1.78 -6.65
N LEU A 118 -11.89 2.61 -6.87
CA LEU A 118 -11.65 3.81 -6.09
C LEU A 118 -12.72 4.87 -6.40
N GLU A 119 -12.98 5.12 -7.67
CA GLU A 119 -13.98 6.10 -8.13
C GLU A 119 -15.38 5.78 -7.62
N GLN A 120 -15.78 4.50 -7.64
CA GLN A 120 -17.06 4.05 -7.08
C GLN A 120 -17.16 4.23 -5.56
N ARG A 121 -16.04 4.30 -4.84
CA ARG A 121 -16.00 4.48 -3.38
C ARG A 121 -15.95 5.95 -2.94
N LEU A 122 -15.60 6.87 -3.84
CA LEU A 122 -15.53 8.31 -3.54
C LEU A 122 -16.88 8.89 -3.07
N PRO A 123 -18.04 8.57 -3.67
CA PRO A 123 -19.33 9.17 -3.29
C PRO A 123 -19.84 8.70 -1.93
N ASN A 124 -19.56 7.44 -1.55
CA ASN A 124 -20.05 6.83 -0.31
C ASN A 124 -18.88 6.27 0.51
N PRO A 125 -18.05 7.15 1.08
CA PRO A 125 -16.94 6.76 1.93
C PRO A 125 -17.47 6.01 3.14
N PRO A 126 -16.85 4.89 3.54
CA PRO A 126 -17.34 4.14 4.67
C PRO A 126 -17.22 5.01 5.94
N LYS A 127 -18.29 5.06 6.75
CA LYS A 127 -18.34 5.86 7.99
C LYS A 127 -17.28 5.39 8.99
N THR A 128 -16.59 6.33 9.62
CA THR A 128 -15.59 6.03 10.66
C THR A 128 -16.30 5.36 11.85
N PRO A 129 -15.84 4.19 12.33
CA PRO A 129 -16.46 3.56 13.49
C PRO A 129 -16.40 4.48 14.71
N LYS A 130 -17.47 4.53 15.53
CA LYS A 130 -17.53 5.35 16.76
C LYS A 130 -16.31 5.15 17.67
N HIS A 131 -15.83 3.91 17.76
CA HIS A 131 -14.63 3.56 18.54
C HIS A 131 -13.36 4.31 18.09
N PHE A 132 -13.25 4.66 16.81
CA PHE A 132 -12.14 5.43 16.25
C PHE A 132 -12.58 6.85 15.84
N SER A 133 -13.61 7.40 16.48
CA SER A 133 -13.96 8.81 16.33
C SER A 133 -12.83 9.70 16.86
N LEU A 134 -12.83 10.98 16.47
CA LEU A 134 -11.82 11.94 16.90
C LEU A 134 -11.82 12.08 18.44
N GLU A 135 -13.01 12.26 19.01
CA GLU A 135 -13.22 12.44 20.44
C GLU A 135 -12.76 11.23 21.25
N GLU A 136 -13.24 10.03 20.89
CA GLU A 136 -12.85 8.80 21.59
C GLU A 136 -11.36 8.50 21.45
N GLY A 137 -10.78 8.76 20.27
CA GLY A 137 -9.35 8.63 20.02
C GLY A 137 -8.52 9.55 20.90
N LEU A 138 -8.86 10.85 20.94
CA LEU A 138 -8.17 11.83 21.78
C LEU A 138 -8.30 11.50 23.26
N ARG A 139 -9.52 11.17 23.72
CA ARG A 139 -9.78 10.78 25.09
C ARG A 139 -8.91 9.59 25.50
N ARG A 140 -8.75 8.58 24.65
CA ARG A 140 -7.88 7.44 24.95
C ARG A 140 -6.41 7.85 25.01
N ILE A 141 -5.91 8.56 24.00
CA ILE A 141 -4.50 9.01 23.92
C ILE A 141 -4.10 9.81 25.15
N GLN A 142 -4.93 10.77 25.57
CA GLN A 142 -4.69 11.61 26.74
C GLN A 142 -4.63 10.81 28.05
N ASN A 143 -5.38 9.71 28.14
CA ASN A 143 -5.46 8.87 29.33
C ASN A 143 -4.51 7.65 29.31
N ILE A 144 -3.63 7.53 28.30
CA ILE A 144 -2.66 6.42 28.26
C ILE A 144 -1.72 6.51 29.46
N ASN A 145 -1.63 5.42 30.22
CA ASN A 145 -0.67 5.27 31.31
C ASN A 145 0.52 4.42 30.85
N THR A 146 1.66 5.08 30.60
CA THR A 146 2.90 4.48 30.10
C THR A 146 3.61 3.57 31.12
N THR A 147 3.17 3.55 32.39
CA THR A 147 3.67 2.60 33.40
C THR A 147 3.13 1.18 33.23
N LYS A 148 2.02 1.01 32.49
CA LYS A 148 1.39 -0.28 32.24
C LYS A 148 1.96 -0.94 30.97
N ILE A 149 1.76 -2.25 30.85
CA ILE A 149 2.07 -2.97 29.62
C ILE A 149 1.03 -2.55 28.55
N PRO A 150 1.47 -2.11 27.35
CA PRO A 150 0.55 -1.70 26.31
C PRO A 150 -0.27 -2.86 25.78
N THR A 151 -1.50 -2.55 25.40
CA THR A 151 -2.45 -3.45 24.77
C THR A 151 -2.46 -3.28 23.25
N MET A 152 -3.21 -4.14 22.54
CA MET A 152 -3.47 -3.94 21.10
C MET A 152 -4.26 -2.66 20.81
N GLN A 153 -5.07 -2.20 21.77
CA GLN A 153 -5.80 -0.94 21.65
C GLN A 153 -4.83 0.24 21.68
N ASP A 154 -3.89 0.25 22.62
CA ASP A 154 -2.86 1.30 22.73
C ASP A 154 -2.02 1.38 21.45
N LEU A 155 -1.64 0.23 20.89
CA LEU A 155 -0.97 0.16 19.59
C LEU A 155 -1.80 0.79 18.47
N ALA A 156 -3.11 0.50 18.42
CA ALA A 156 -4.00 1.07 17.42
C ALA A 156 -4.16 2.60 17.60
N ASP A 157 -4.27 3.06 18.84
CA ASP A 157 -4.39 4.49 19.15
C ASP A 157 -3.10 5.25 18.81
N VAL A 158 -1.92 4.70 19.09
CA VAL A 158 -0.64 5.31 18.69
C VAL A 158 -0.44 5.28 17.16
N ILE A 159 -0.88 4.22 16.48
CA ILE A 159 -0.89 4.17 14.99
C ILE A 159 -1.80 5.25 14.40
N MET A 160 -2.98 5.44 15.00
CA MET A 160 -3.94 6.47 14.61
C MET A 160 -3.38 7.87 14.89
N MET A 161 -2.88 8.11 16.10
CA MET A 161 -2.28 9.37 16.56
C MET A 161 -1.22 9.88 15.59
N LEU A 162 -0.29 9.01 15.20
CA LEU A 162 0.84 9.34 14.30
C LEU A 162 0.52 9.15 12.82
N SER A 163 -0.69 8.72 12.47
CA SER A 163 -1.08 8.39 11.09
C SER A 163 -0.06 7.48 10.41
N MET A 164 0.51 6.54 11.16
CA MET A 164 1.62 5.70 10.70
C MET A 164 1.15 4.39 10.10
N ARG A 165 1.99 3.81 9.26
CA ARG A 165 1.78 2.44 8.79
C ARG A 165 2.19 1.51 9.92
N PRO A 166 1.53 0.36 10.12
CA PRO A 166 1.97 -0.59 11.14
C PRO A 166 3.41 -1.07 10.94
N ALA A 167 3.89 -1.10 9.69
CA ALA A 167 5.26 -1.46 9.37
C ALA A 167 6.30 -0.37 9.74
N GLU A 168 5.85 0.86 10.02
CA GLU A 168 6.69 1.96 10.51
C GLU A 168 6.87 1.91 12.03
N VAL A 169 6.05 1.15 12.77
CA VAL A 169 6.07 1.13 14.24
C VAL A 169 7.47 0.89 14.79
N ALA A 170 8.24 -0.01 14.18
CA ALA A 170 9.59 -0.34 14.65
C ALA A 170 10.68 0.63 14.18
N THR A 171 10.43 1.47 13.18
CA THR A 171 11.47 2.28 12.53
C THR A 171 11.27 3.78 12.67
N LEU A 172 10.02 4.24 12.77
CA LEU A 172 9.68 5.66 12.85
C LEU A 172 10.33 6.28 14.10
N CYS A 173 10.93 7.44 13.93
CA CYS A 173 11.44 8.23 15.04
C CYS A 173 10.93 9.67 14.95
N ILE A 174 10.67 10.28 16.11
CA ILE A 174 10.36 11.70 16.28
C ILE A 174 11.59 12.35 16.90
N ILE A 175 12.15 13.34 16.20
CA ILE A 175 13.36 14.05 16.61
C ILE A 175 13.07 15.53 16.76
N HIS A 176 13.73 16.13 17.76
CA HIS A 176 13.88 17.57 17.84
C HIS A 176 15.08 17.97 16.98
N TYR A 177 14.93 19.04 16.21
CA TYR A 177 15.99 19.60 15.39
C TYR A 177 15.90 21.12 15.42
N GLU A 178 16.93 21.75 15.96
CA GLU A 178 17.16 23.18 15.86
C GLU A 178 18.50 23.37 15.12
N PRO A 179 18.53 24.21 14.07
CA PRO A 179 19.76 24.47 13.37
C PRO A 179 20.70 25.31 14.24
N GLY A 180 22.00 25.03 14.16
CA GLY A 180 23.01 25.94 14.69
C GLY A 180 23.09 27.24 13.89
N GLU A 181 24.00 28.13 14.28
CA GLU A 181 24.18 29.47 13.67
C GLU A 181 24.60 29.45 12.18
N SER A 182 24.87 28.30 11.58
CA SER A 182 25.37 28.21 10.20
C SER A 182 24.67 27.13 9.38
N ASN A 183 24.09 27.55 8.25
CA ASN A 183 23.55 26.74 7.15
C ASN A 183 22.76 25.49 7.56
N PRO A 184 21.45 25.64 7.86
CA PRO A 184 20.58 24.50 8.06
C PRO A 184 20.57 23.57 6.82
N PRO A 185 20.42 22.25 7.02
CA PRO A 185 20.24 21.30 5.92
C PRO A 185 19.08 21.71 5.00
N GLU A 186 19.18 21.38 3.72
CA GLU A 186 18.19 21.77 2.70
C GLU A 186 16.75 21.32 3.02
N TRP A 187 16.58 20.23 3.77
CA TRP A 187 15.26 19.73 4.19
C TRP A 187 14.65 20.50 5.38
N TYR A 188 15.45 21.27 6.11
CA TYR A 188 15.00 22.02 7.27
C TYR A 188 14.06 23.14 6.83
N LYS A 189 12.99 23.36 7.61
CA LYS A 189 12.00 24.40 7.35
C LYS A 189 11.95 25.31 8.56
N PRO A 190 12.30 26.61 8.42
CA PRO A 190 12.18 27.58 9.50
C PRO A 190 10.77 27.58 10.10
N GLY A 191 10.69 27.68 11.43
CA GLY A 191 9.41 27.66 12.17
C GLY A 191 8.95 26.26 12.60
N TYR A 192 9.74 25.21 12.34
CA TYR A 192 9.48 23.86 12.84
C TYR A 192 10.71 23.26 13.51
N SER A 193 10.55 22.79 14.75
CA SER A 193 11.65 22.16 15.50
C SER A 193 11.48 20.65 15.66
N TRP A 194 10.41 20.04 15.14
CA TRP A 194 10.12 18.61 15.33
C TRP A 194 9.83 17.89 14.01
N TYR A 195 10.49 16.76 13.82
CA TYR A 195 10.48 16.01 12.57
C TYR A 195 10.29 14.51 12.80
N CYS A 196 9.61 13.87 11.85
CA CYS A 196 9.53 12.42 11.70
C CYS A 196 10.59 11.94 10.70
N ILE A 197 11.37 10.94 11.08
CA ILE A 197 12.37 10.29 10.24
C ILE A 197 12.12 8.78 10.15
N ARG A 198 12.81 8.10 9.22
CA ARG A 198 12.77 6.61 9.07
C ARG A 198 11.36 6.03 8.81
N TYR A 199 10.49 6.83 8.21
CA TYR A 199 9.23 6.36 7.63
C TYR A 199 9.49 5.60 6.31
N ILE A 200 8.58 4.70 5.92
CA ILE A 200 8.83 3.75 4.83
C ILE A 200 8.02 4.09 3.56
N LYS A 201 8.20 3.26 2.52
CA LYS A 201 7.54 3.34 1.19
C LYS A 201 7.95 4.53 0.32
N ASN A 202 9.13 5.06 0.57
CA ASN A 202 9.80 5.96 -0.38
C ASN A 202 10.35 5.15 -1.57
N LYS A 203 10.40 5.78 -2.74
CA LYS A 203 10.92 5.20 -3.99
C LYS A 203 12.25 5.88 -4.35
N GLY A 204 13.05 5.24 -5.21
CA GLY A 204 14.33 5.78 -5.68
C GLY A 204 15.34 6.00 -4.56
N GLU A 205 16.12 7.06 -4.65
CA GLU A 205 17.18 7.43 -3.69
C GLU A 205 16.63 7.60 -2.25
N ALA A 206 15.41 8.12 -2.13
CA ALA A 206 14.74 8.31 -0.84
C ALA A 206 14.31 6.99 -0.15
N LYS A 207 14.39 5.84 -0.82
CA LYS A 207 14.03 4.52 -0.24
C LYS A 207 14.89 4.18 0.97
N ASN A 208 16.19 4.49 0.90
CA ASN A 208 17.17 4.14 1.94
C ASN A 208 17.44 5.31 2.89
N ASN A 209 17.29 6.55 2.43
CA ASN A 209 17.47 7.73 3.25
C ASN A 209 16.35 8.76 2.99
N PRO A 210 15.18 8.58 3.60
CA PRO A 210 14.08 9.49 3.38
C PRO A 210 14.31 10.82 4.07
N GLU A 211 14.09 11.91 3.35
CA GLU A 211 14.10 13.27 3.92
C GLU A 211 13.22 13.35 5.17
N PRO A 212 13.68 14.00 6.25
CA PRO A 212 12.82 14.29 7.39
C PRO A 212 11.53 15.01 6.97
N ARG A 213 10.42 14.65 7.61
CA ARG A 213 9.12 15.29 7.37
C ARG A 213 8.66 15.96 8.65
N GLN A 214 8.04 17.12 8.54
CA GLN A 214 7.47 17.85 9.66
C GLN A 214 6.59 16.92 10.52
N PHE A 215 6.75 17.00 11.84
CA PHE A 215 5.88 16.29 12.78
C PHE A 215 4.48 16.94 12.80
N LEU A 216 3.45 16.13 12.57
CA LEU A 216 2.05 16.52 12.74
C LEU A 216 1.24 15.28 13.14
N SER A 217 0.52 15.37 14.26
CA SER A 217 -0.15 14.23 14.90
C SER A 217 -1.39 14.67 15.69
N MET A 218 -2.22 13.73 16.12
CA MET A 218 -3.35 14.02 17.03
C MET A 218 -2.90 14.51 18.41
N GLU A 219 -1.80 13.96 18.93
CA GLU A 219 -1.13 14.48 20.13
C GLU A 219 -0.29 15.69 19.72
N LYS A 220 -0.61 16.86 20.27
CA LYS A 220 0.05 18.12 19.90
C LYS A 220 1.43 18.22 20.54
N ASN A 221 1.63 17.66 21.72
CA ASN A 221 2.93 17.68 22.38
C ASN A 221 3.86 16.62 21.73
N PRO A 222 4.91 17.04 21.01
CA PRO A 222 5.80 16.11 20.31
C PRO A 222 6.61 15.23 21.27
N GLU A 223 6.93 15.71 22.47
CA GLU A 223 7.61 14.92 23.50
C GLU A 223 6.71 13.78 24.00
N ARG A 224 5.45 14.10 24.28
CA ARG A 224 4.46 13.09 24.67
C ARG A 224 4.21 12.08 23.55
N ALA A 225 4.08 12.55 22.31
CA ALA A 225 3.93 11.67 21.16
C ALA A 225 5.14 10.74 20.98
N LYS A 226 6.36 11.25 21.21
CA LYS A 226 7.61 10.48 21.19
C LYS A 226 7.67 9.46 22.34
N GLU A 227 7.25 9.84 23.54
CA GLU A 227 7.15 8.93 24.69
C GLU A 227 6.22 7.75 24.37
N LEU A 228 5.01 8.04 23.88
CA LEU A 228 4.02 7.02 23.52
C LEU A 228 4.51 6.09 22.40
N LEU A 229 5.20 6.63 21.41
CA LEU A 229 5.81 5.82 20.34
C LEU A 229 6.89 4.89 20.90
N THR A 230 7.78 5.42 21.73
CA THR A 230 8.89 4.67 22.32
C THR A 230 8.37 3.58 23.25
N TRP A 231 7.36 3.88 24.07
CA TRP A 231 6.70 2.90 24.94
C TRP A 231 6.13 1.70 24.17
N ILE A 232 5.48 1.93 23.03
CA ILE A 232 5.02 0.86 22.14
C ILE A 232 6.19 0.09 21.53
N GLN A 233 7.24 0.78 21.08
CA GLN A 233 8.42 0.17 20.49
C GLN A 233 9.15 -0.75 21.47
N ASP A 234 9.37 -0.30 22.70
CA ASP A 234 10.04 -1.05 23.76
C ASP A 234 9.23 -2.28 24.17
N ALA A 235 7.91 -2.16 24.27
CA ALA A 235 7.06 -3.31 24.55
C ALA A 235 7.11 -4.36 23.43
N ILE A 236 7.24 -3.93 22.17
CA ILE A 236 7.43 -4.85 21.04
C ILE A 236 8.82 -5.50 21.09
N ALA A 237 9.87 -4.71 21.34
CA ALA A 237 11.25 -5.18 21.41
C ALA A 237 11.46 -6.19 22.55
N THR A 238 10.81 -5.96 23.69
CA THR A 238 10.82 -6.85 24.86
C THR A 238 9.83 -8.03 24.76
N GLY A 239 9.07 -8.13 23.66
CA GLY A 239 8.10 -9.20 23.44
C GLY A 239 6.82 -9.11 24.28
N LYS A 240 6.65 -8.04 25.07
CA LYS A 240 5.45 -7.78 25.88
C LYS A 240 4.22 -7.41 25.02
N LEU A 241 4.46 -6.86 23.84
CA LEU A 241 3.43 -6.53 22.85
C LEU A 241 3.78 -7.20 21.51
N ARG A 242 2.80 -7.83 20.87
CA ARG A 242 3.04 -8.49 19.59
C ARG A 242 3.22 -7.46 18.47
N ASN A 243 4.28 -7.61 17.67
CA ASN A 243 4.52 -6.76 16.51
C ASN A 243 3.34 -6.85 15.50
N PRO A 244 2.86 -5.71 14.96
CA PRO A 244 1.69 -5.69 14.09
C PRO A 244 1.95 -6.25 12.68
N VAL A 245 3.21 -6.45 12.31
CA VAL A 245 3.61 -6.88 10.96
C VAL A 245 4.39 -8.19 10.96
N TYR A 246 5.19 -8.44 11.98
CA TYR A 246 6.05 -9.62 12.05
C TYR A 246 5.64 -10.56 13.18
N SER A 247 5.77 -11.86 12.93
CA SER A 247 5.69 -12.88 13.99
C SER A 247 6.98 -12.94 14.78
N ILE A 248 6.96 -13.63 15.92
CA ILE A 248 8.14 -13.92 16.75
C ILE A 248 9.26 -14.56 15.92
N ASN A 249 8.91 -15.37 14.92
CA ASN A 249 9.86 -16.05 14.03
C ASN A 249 10.34 -15.17 12.86
N GLY A 250 10.15 -13.85 12.92
CA GLY A 250 10.53 -12.89 11.87
C GLY A 250 9.69 -12.96 10.58
N LYS A 251 8.79 -13.95 10.44
CA LYS A 251 7.91 -14.07 9.26
C LYS A 251 6.83 -13.00 9.32
N ARG A 252 6.55 -12.36 8.18
CA ARG A 252 5.45 -11.39 8.04
C ARG A 252 4.12 -12.05 8.41
N SER A 253 3.50 -11.57 9.48
CA SER A 253 2.25 -12.08 10.05
C SER A 253 1.43 -10.91 10.60
N THR A 254 0.65 -10.29 9.72
CA THR A 254 -0.25 -9.19 10.09
C THR A 254 -1.53 -9.67 10.80
N GLY A 255 -1.66 -10.97 11.05
CA GLY A 255 -2.91 -11.62 11.42
C GLY A 255 -3.51 -11.11 12.73
N VAL A 256 -2.71 -10.86 13.77
CA VAL A 256 -3.23 -10.45 15.09
C VAL A 256 -3.76 -9.03 15.07
N PHE A 257 -2.95 -8.07 14.62
CA PHE A 257 -3.39 -6.69 14.53
C PHE A 257 -4.54 -6.53 13.54
N SER A 258 -4.52 -7.25 12.42
CA SER A 258 -5.62 -7.23 11.46
C SER A 258 -6.91 -7.85 12.02
N LYS A 259 -6.81 -8.93 12.82
CA LYS A 259 -7.95 -9.54 13.51
C LYS A 259 -8.56 -8.57 14.52
N PHE A 260 -7.73 -7.88 15.28
CA PHE A 260 -8.15 -6.83 16.20
C PHE A 260 -8.90 -5.72 15.47
N LEU A 261 -8.37 -5.17 14.38
CA LEU A 261 -9.08 -4.12 13.62
C LEU A 261 -10.37 -4.61 12.95
N LYS A 262 -10.43 -5.89 12.57
CA LYS A 262 -11.61 -6.49 11.94
C LYS A 262 -12.83 -6.49 12.86
N SER A 263 -12.67 -6.57 14.18
CA SER A 263 -13.82 -6.46 15.10
C SER A 263 -14.48 -5.09 15.06
N TYR A 264 -13.79 -4.07 14.54
CA TYR A 264 -14.31 -2.72 14.32
C TYR A 264 -14.64 -2.43 12.85
N GLY A 265 -14.58 -3.44 11.97
CA GLY A 265 -14.88 -3.27 10.55
C GLY A 265 -13.87 -2.42 9.76
N ILE A 266 -12.64 -2.26 10.27
CA ILE A 266 -11.61 -1.46 9.59
C ILE A 266 -10.32 -2.25 9.33
N THR A 267 -9.49 -1.69 8.45
CA THR A 267 -8.15 -2.20 8.15
C THR A 267 -7.11 -1.24 8.69
N ALA A 268 -5.85 -1.69 8.80
CA ALA A 268 -4.76 -0.80 9.19
C ALA A 268 -4.54 0.36 8.23
N LYS A 269 -4.80 0.17 6.92
CA LYS A 269 -4.79 1.26 5.93
C LYS A 269 -5.82 2.32 6.30
N ARG A 270 -7.02 1.89 6.68
CA ARG A 270 -8.12 2.78 7.04
C ARG A 270 -7.88 3.48 8.38
N LEU A 271 -7.33 2.79 9.38
CA LEU A 271 -6.90 3.40 10.65
C LEU A 271 -5.91 4.55 10.44
N ARG A 272 -4.91 4.35 9.55
CA ARG A 272 -3.98 5.40 9.16
C ARG A 272 -4.67 6.61 8.52
N LYS A 273 -5.68 6.39 7.67
CA LYS A 273 -6.46 7.48 7.06
C LYS A 273 -7.25 8.27 8.09
N ILE A 274 -7.92 7.55 9.00
CA ILE A 274 -8.68 8.12 10.11
C ILE A 274 -7.76 9.02 10.94
N GLY A 275 -6.57 8.51 11.30
CA GLY A 275 -5.54 9.28 11.99
C GLY A 275 -5.16 10.58 11.27
N GLY A 276 -4.93 10.53 9.95
CA GLY A 276 -4.54 11.71 9.17
C GLY A 276 -5.63 12.78 9.13
N LYS A 277 -6.89 12.35 9.00
CA LYS A 277 -8.07 13.23 9.06
C LYS A 277 -8.26 13.83 10.46
N HIS A 278 -8.03 13.04 11.50
CA HIS A 278 -8.13 13.51 12.88
C HIS A 278 -7.04 14.54 13.20
N ALA A 279 -5.80 14.25 12.81
CA ALA A 279 -4.70 15.18 12.96
C ALA A 279 -4.96 16.49 12.17
N SER A 280 -5.48 16.42 10.94
CA SER A 280 -5.82 17.65 10.21
C SER A 280 -6.90 18.48 10.90
N ARG A 281 -7.92 17.85 11.49
CA ARG A 281 -8.95 18.55 12.28
C ARG A 281 -8.38 19.17 13.56
N VAL A 282 -7.46 18.50 14.25
CA VAL A 282 -6.80 18.99 15.46
C VAL A 282 -5.94 20.25 15.20
N HIS A 283 -5.38 20.35 13.98
CA HIS A 283 -4.47 21.43 13.57
C HIS A 283 -5.09 22.46 12.60
N GLY A 284 -6.29 22.22 12.07
CA GLY A 284 -6.92 23.08 11.07
C GLY A 284 -7.43 24.42 11.59
N GLY A 285 -7.53 24.60 12.90
CA GLY A 285 -8.09 25.83 13.48
C GLY A 285 -9.58 25.99 13.22
N GLN A 286 -10.07 27.23 13.32
CA GLN A 286 -11.49 27.54 13.13
C GLN A 286 -11.79 27.72 11.63
N ASN A 287 -12.85 27.06 11.14
CA ASN A 287 -13.33 27.11 9.75
C ASN A 287 -12.24 26.82 8.68
N PRO A 288 -11.47 25.73 8.80
CA PRO A 288 -10.46 25.40 7.80
C PRO A 288 -11.09 25.08 6.44
N THR A 289 -10.44 25.52 5.37
CA THR A 289 -10.82 25.10 4.02
C THR A 289 -10.53 23.61 3.83
N SER A 290 -11.29 22.96 2.94
CA SER A 290 -11.07 21.55 2.59
C SER A 290 -9.63 21.30 2.09
N GLN A 291 -9.10 22.23 1.27
CA GLN A 291 -7.73 22.17 0.78
C GLN A 291 -6.69 22.22 1.91
N HIS A 292 -6.93 23.06 2.93
CA HIS A 292 -6.05 23.15 4.09
C HIS A 292 -6.06 21.85 4.92
N LEU A 293 -7.24 21.28 5.15
CA LEU A 293 -7.36 19.98 5.84
C LEU A 293 -6.70 18.84 5.07
N GLU A 294 -6.83 18.83 3.75
CA GLU A 294 -6.16 17.85 2.89
C GLU A 294 -4.64 17.98 2.99
N PHE A 295 -4.13 19.21 2.93
CA PHE A 295 -2.70 19.49 3.12
C PHE A 295 -2.19 18.95 4.46
N LEU A 296 -2.85 19.30 5.58
CA LEU A 296 -2.45 18.84 6.91
C LEU A 296 -2.52 17.31 7.03
N SER A 297 -3.54 16.67 6.44
CA SER A 297 -3.67 15.22 6.42
C SER A 297 -2.51 14.55 5.67
N ARG A 298 -2.07 15.15 4.55
CA ARG A 298 -0.88 14.70 3.80
C ARG A 298 0.40 14.87 4.60
N VAL A 299 0.56 15.97 5.35
CA VAL A 299 1.69 16.19 6.26
C VAL A 299 1.69 15.13 7.37
N ALA A 300 0.55 14.91 8.05
CA ALA A 300 0.40 13.88 9.09
C ALA A 300 0.77 12.48 8.58
N MET A 301 0.34 12.14 7.37
CA MET A 301 0.64 10.87 6.72
C MET A 301 2.06 10.80 6.13
N ARG A 302 2.83 11.89 6.14
CA ARG A 302 4.19 11.98 5.56
C ARG A 302 4.22 11.64 4.06
N HIS A 303 3.26 12.17 3.31
CA HIS A 303 3.24 12.04 1.85
C HIS A 303 4.14 13.07 1.19
N LYS A 304 4.72 12.74 0.03
CA LYS A 304 5.45 13.71 -0.80
C LYS A 304 4.44 14.73 -1.36
N MET A 305 4.77 16.02 -1.27
CA MET A 305 3.84 17.10 -1.62
C MET A 305 3.71 17.31 -3.14
N ASP A 306 4.78 17.05 -3.89
CA ASP A 306 4.87 17.34 -5.34
C ASP A 306 4.03 16.38 -6.21
N HIS A 307 3.51 15.29 -5.64
CA HIS A 307 2.63 14.35 -6.34
C HIS A 307 1.15 14.64 -6.07
N HIS A 308 0.53 15.40 -6.97
CA HIS A 308 -0.89 15.78 -6.97
C HIS A 308 -1.85 14.59 -6.80
N ASN A 309 -1.52 13.40 -7.34
CA ASN A 309 -2.43 12.25 -7.33
C ASN A 309 -2.31 11.32 -6.13
N SER A 310 -1.30 11.50 -5.27
CA SER A 310 -1.15 10.59 -4.12
C SER A 310 -2.25 10.81 -3.06
N GLY A 311 -2.86 12.00 -3.00
CA GLY A 311 -3.98 12.35 -2.11
C GLY A 311 -5.34 11.81 -2.59
N MET A 312 -5.54 11.71 -3.91
CA MET A 312 -6.81 11.30 -4.52
C MET A 312 -7.21 9.84 -4.23
N TYR A 313 -6.25 8.97 -3.88
CA TYR A 313 -6.54 7.62 -3.34
C TYR A 313 -7.13 7.63 -1.91
N TYR A 314 -7.28 8.82 -1.31
CA TYR A 314 -7.54 9.03 0.11
C TYR A 314 -8.60 10.09 0.43
N ALA A 315 -9.16 10.80 -0.56
CA ALA A 315 -10.32 11.66 -0.34
C ALA A 315 -11.54 10.78 0.00
N GLU A 316 -12.07 10.90 1.21
CA GLU A 316 -13.31 10.25 1.64
C GLU A 316 -14.18 11.38 2.23
N GLY A 317 -15.29 11.67 1.54
CA GLY A 317 -16.31 12.66 1.96
C GLY A 317 -16.90 12.42 3.36
N ASP A 318 -17.56 13.44 3.90
CA ASP A 318 -18.19 13.41 5.23
C ASP A 318 -19.67 13.00 5.14
N THR A 319 -20.09 12.17 6.09
CA THR A 319 -21.40 12.28 6.76
C THR A 319 -21.15 12.05 8.24
N SER A 320 -20.56 13.04 8.91
CA SER A 320 -20.81 13.22 10.34
C SER A 320 -22.04 14.10 10.45
N ASP A 321 -23.19 13.46 10.66
CA ASP A 321 -24.40 14.13 11.10
C ASP A 321 -24.09 14.84 12.41
N SER A 322 -24.09 16.17 12.36
CA SER A 322 -24.32 17.03 13.50
C SER A 322 -25.34 18.06 13.04
N ASP A 323 -26.60 17.70 13.27
CA ASP A 323 -27.80 18.51 13.46
C ASP A 323 -27.73 19.99 13.04
N LEU A 324 -28.43 20.32 11.95
CA LEU A 324 -29.24 21.54 11.87
C LEU A 324 -30.51 21.21 11.08
N ASP A 325 -31.63 21.14 11.80
CA ASP A 325 -32.97 21.23 11.24
C ASP A 325 -33.09 22.52 10.42
N ALA A 326 -33.29 22.38 9.11
CA ALA A 326 -33.90 23.40 8.28
C ALA A 326 -34.64 22.71 7.14
N ASP A 327 -35.94 23.00 7.06
CA ASP A 327 -36.89 22.56 6.03
C ASP A 327 -36.34 22.84 4.60
N PRO A 328 -36.62 21.98 3.60
CA PRO A 328 -36.10 22.17 2.25
C PRO A 328 -36.91 23.25 1.50
N GLU A 329 -36.29 24.40 1.24
CA GLU A 329 -36.77 25.31 0.19
C GLU A 329 -36.41 24.77 -1.22
N PRO A 330 -37.26 25.02 -2.24
CA PRO A 330 -37.27 24.25 -3.48
C PRO A 330 -36.17 24.64 -4.47
N GLU A 331 -35.74 23.65 -5.26
CA GLU A 331 -34.71 23.77 -6.29
C GLU A 331 -35.03 24.85 -7.36
N PRO A 332 -34.04 25.67 -7.78
CA PRO A 332 -34.12 26.36 -9.05
C PRO A 332 -33.47 25.54 -10.17
N GLU A 333 -34.35 25.14 -11.09
CA GLU A 333 -34.25 24.90 -12.53
C GLU A 333 -32.87 24.79 -13.20
N ALA A 334 -32.74 23.69 -13.95
CA ALA A 334 -31.62 23.34 -14.81
C ALA A 334 -31.36 24.37 -15.92
N LEU A 335 -30.11 24.83 -16.02
CA LEU A 335 -29.55 25.47 -17.22
C LEU A 335 -28.56 24.51 -17.89
N ALA A 336 -28.85 24.21 -19.16
CA ALA A 336 -28.10 23.30 -20.02
C ALA A 336 -26.65 23.74 -20.26
N PRO A 337 -25.68 22.81 -20.44
CA PRO A 337 -24.32 23.18 -20.78
C PRO A 337 -24.18 23.48 -22.29
N THR A 338 -23.58 24.62 -22.61
CA THR A 338 -23.11 24.97 -23.95
C THR A 338 -21.76 24.29 -24.25
N PRO A 339 -21.50 23.86 -25.51
CA PRO A 339 -20.27 23.17 -25.85
C PRO A 339 -19.16 24.15 -26.27
N LYS A 340 -17.97 23.97 -25.71
CA LYS A 340 -16.69 24.44 -26.26
C LYS A 340 -15.64 23.39 -25.92
N ALA A 341 -14.58 23.15 -26.66
CA ALA A 341 -14.22 23.33 -28.06
C ALA A 341 -12.94 22.49 -28.16
N ILE A 342 -12.83 21.64 -29.18
CA ILE A 342 -11.65 20.79 -29.39
C ILE A 342 -10.48 21.71 -29.75
N ASN A 343 -9.41 21.66 -28.97
CA ASN A 343 -8.09 22.09 -29.43
C ASN A 343 -7.11 20.93 -29.27
N GLU A 344 -6.60 20.50 -30.41
CA GLU A 344 -5.60 19.47 -30.60
C GLU A 344 -4.19 20.04 -30.37
N ASN A 345 -3.30 19.14 -29.97
CA ASN A 345 -1.84 19.25 -29.95
C ASN A 345 -1.21 19.93 -28.73
N THR A 346 -0.69 19.11 -27.82
CA THR A 346 0.76 18.86 -27.79
C THR A 346 1.09 17.64 -26.94
N SER A 347 2.15 16.96 -27.37
CA SER A 347 2.67 15.69 -26.89
C SER A 347 2.95 15.66 -25.38
N GLU A 348 2.48 14.60 -24.70
CA GLU A 348 3.16 13.99 -23.55
C GLU A 348 2.50 12.63 -23.28
N ILE A 349 3.11 11.58 -23.86
CA ILE A 349 2.66 10.19 -23.77
C ILE A 349 2.99 9.65 -22.38
N GLU A 350 1.93 9.40 -21.61
CA GLU A 350 1.70 8.24 -20.73
C GLU A 350 2.81 7.80 -19.75
N ASP A 351 2.92 8.48 -18.61
CA ASP A 351 3.48 7.87 -17.40
C ASP A 351 2.42 7.02 -16.67
N ILE A 352 2.27 5.78 -17.13
CA ILE A 352 1.40 4.77 -16.52
C ILE A 352 1.97 4.34 -15.16
N TYR A 353 1.17 4.55 -14.11
CA TYR A 353 1.46 4.20 -12.72
C TYR A 353 1.79 2.71 -12.51
N ASP A 354 3.05 2.39 -12.24
CA ASP A 354 3.46 1.11 -11.68
C ASP A 354 3.25 1.15 -10.15
N LEU A 355 2.07 0.67 -9.71
CA LEU A 355 1.68 0.61 -8.28
C LEU A 355 2.48 -0.44 -7.50
N TYR A 356 3.21 -1.30 -8.20
CA TYR A 356 4.09 -2.33 -7.64
C TYR A 356 5.50 -2.17 -8.18
N GLY A 357 6.22 -1.19 -7.63
CA GLY A 357 7.68 -1.06 -7.64
C GLY A 357 8.34 -1.31 -8.99
N SER A 358 8.76 -0.24 -9.65
CA SER A 358 9.84 -0.29 -10.63
C SER A 358 11.02 -1.06 -10.02
N ILE A 359 11.26 -2.27 -10.53
CA ILE A 359 12.57 -2.90 -10.55
C ILE A 359 13.12 -2.60 -11.94
#